data_AF-A0AAV9P9H6-F1
#
_entry.id   AF-A0AAV9P9H6-F1
#
_cell.length_a   1.000
_cell.length_b   1.000
_cell.length_c   1.000
_cell.angle_alpha   90.00
_cell.angle_beta   90.00
_cell.angle_gamma   90.00
#
_symmetry.space_group_name_H-M   'P 1'
#
loop_
_entity.id
_entity.type
_entity.pdbx_description
1 polymer ?
#
loop_
_entity_poly.entity_id
_entity_poly.type
_entity_poly.pdbx_seq_one_letter_code
_entity_poly.pdbx_strand_id
1 'polypeptide(L)'
;MARSSTDATRFTATGPYASSSPSFSSNPQQPTNQIHLSPGPAPANETPQQKISRLRAAAAAAKASSLKETPFDRTVRIGRAWADRAHRATAYGLIGLTVVSAMVFGAGAADMIIHNRRRRNEFMAEQRAKSAKELGEAKLALDAGRATEDQVLLINRERAAMEAEEAKRSRPGVFKRTTGWLFGGLSTEEQKGGRLGSGTREVSKVGSGEELLGEKEDKGCGGEGGSK
;
A
#
# COMPACT_ATOMS: atom_id res chain seq x y z
N MET A 1 40.25 -36.97 -42.12
CA MET A 1 39.29 -37.99 -42.61
C MET A 1 37.95 -37.30 -42.85
N ALA A 2 37.53 -37.21 -44.11
CA ALA A 2 36.28 -36.58 -44.51
C ALA A 2 35.09 -37.47 -44.09
N ARG A 3 34.08 -36.87 -43.48
CA ARG A 3 32.90 -37.58 -42.96
C ARG A 3 31.90 -37.72 -44.10
N SER A 4 31.54 -38.96 -44.44
CA SER A 4 30.61 -39.27 -45.54
C SER A 4 29.20 -38.79 -45.20
N SER A 5 28.52 -38.15 -46.15
CA SER A 5 27.18 -37.55 -46.03
C SER A 5 26.04 -38.56 -45.81
N THR A 6 26.34 -39.86 -45.81
CA THR A 6 25.38 -40.95 -45.58
C THR A 6 25.11 -41.21 -44.09
N ASP A 7 25.93 -40.67 -43.17
CA ASP A 7 25.79 -40.90 -41.72
C ASP A 7 24.86 -39.90 -41.01
N ALA A 8 24.29 -38.93 -41.73
CA ALA A 8 23.49 -37.85 -41.15
C ALA A 8 21.98 -38.15 -41.00
N THR A 9 21.47 -39.26 -41.54
CA THR A 9 20.01 -39.53 -41.56
C THR A 9 19.58 -40.81 -40.84
N ARG A 10 20.49 -41.53 -40.17
CA ARG A 10 20.10 -42.72 -39.40
C ARG A 10 19.84 -42.40 -37.94
N PHE A 11 18.60 -41.97 -37.67
CA PHE A 11 17.92 -41.98 -36.37
C PHE A 11 18.77 -41.57 -35.17
N THR A 12 18.97 -40.27 -35.02
CA THR A 12 19.47 -39.65 -33.80
C THR A 12 18.48 -39.90 -32.67
N ALA A 13 18.76 -40.88 -31.81
CA ALA A 13 18.17 -40.92 -30.48
C ALA A 13 18.63 -39.68 -29.71
N THR A 14 17.75 -38.70 -29.54
CA THR A 14 17.96 -37.55 -28.63
C THR A 14 17.74 -38.01 -27.19
N GLY A 15 18.62 -38.89 -26.71
CA GLY A 15 18.77 -39.24 -25.31
C GLY A 15 20.22 -39.01 -24.91
N PRO A 16 20.52 -38.50 -23.69
CA PRO A 16 21.87 -38.12 -23.32
C PRO A 16 22.79 -39.35 -23.36
N TYR A 17 23.75 -39.34 -24.30
CA TYR A 17 24.79 -40.35 -24.39
C TYR A 17 25.77 -40.12 -23.24
N ALA A 18 25.73 -41.00 -22.23
CA ALA A 18 26.71 -41.03 -21.17
C ALA A 18 28.05 -41.48 -21.75
N SER A 19 28.93 -40.53 -22.05
CA SER A 19 30.33 -40.81 -22.38
C SER A 19 31.02 -41.35 -21.13
N SER A 20 31.21 -42.67 -21.06
CA SER A 20 32.12 -43.30 -20.10
C SER A 20 33.56 -43.06 -20.56
N SER A 21 34.21 -42.01 -20.04
CA SER A 21 35.67 -41.92 -20.03
C SER A 21 36.18 -42.60 -18.76
N PRO A 22 37.03 -43.66 -18.82
CA PRO A 22 37.44 -44.44 -17.67
C PRO A 22 38.66 -43.81 -16.98
N SER A 23 38.57 -42.52 -16.64
CA SER A 23 39.73 -41.79 -16.14
C SER A 23 39.32 -40.64 -15.26
N PHE A 24 38.62 -40.91 -14.15
CA PHE A 24 38.78 -40.17 -12.89
C PHE A 24 38.24 -41.02 -11.73
N SER A 25 39.16 -41.75 -11.11
CA SER A 25 39.00 -42.31 -9.78
C SER A 25 39.11 -41.16 -8.77
N SER A 26 37.98 -40.74 -8.18
CA SER A 26 37.89 -40.10 -6.85
C SER A 26 36.51 -39.48 -6.58
N ASN A 27 35.45 -40.30 -6.48
CA ASN A 27 34.30 -39.87 -5.68
C ASN A 27 33.52 -41.09 -5.14
N PRO A 28 33.57 -41.40 -3.83
CA PRO A 28 32.90 -42.57 -3.28
C PRO A 28 31.45 -42.22 -2.88
N GLN A 29 30.65 -41.63 -3.77
CA GLN A 29 29.22 -41.45 -3.48
C GLN A 29 28.40 -41.11 -4.71
N GLN A 30 28.33 -42.06 -5.64
CA GLN A 30 27.13 -42.20 -6.45
C GLN A 30 26.57 -43.60 -6.20
N PRO A 31 25.32 -43.73 -5.72
CA PRO A 31 24.69 -45.03 -5.64
C PRO A 31 24.53 -45.51 -7.08
N THR A 32 25.38 -46.44 -7.49
CA THR A 32 25.10 -47.25 -8.65
C THR A 32 23.75 -47.89 -8.35
N ASN A 33 22.74 -47.69 -9.21
CA ASN A 33 21.46 -48.40 -9.12
C ASN A 33 21.69 -49.87 -9.51
N GLN A 34 22.65 -50.53 -8.86
CA GLN A 34 22.82 -51.96 -8.91
C GLN A 34 21.80 -52.54 -7.96
N ILE A 35 20.79 -53.19 -8.52
CA ILE A 35 19.86 -54.01 -7.76
C ILE A 35 20.73 -55.08 -7.08
N HIS A 36 21.03 -54.90 -5.80
CA HIS A 36 21.80 -55.87 -5.03
C HIS A 36 20.85 -57.02 -4.71
N LEU A 37 20.76 -58.00 -5.62
CA LEU A 37 20.02 -59.24 -5.37
C LEU A 37 20.61 -59.84 -4.09
N SER A 38 19.78 -60.12 -3.08
CA SER A 38 20.21 -60.70 -1.81
C SER A 38 21.19 -61.86 -2.03
N PRO A 39 22.23 -62.01 -1.19
CA PRO A 39 23.28 -63.01 -1.34
C PRO A 39 22.74 -64.39 -0.98
N GLY A 40 21.98 -64.99 -1.88
CA GLY A 40 21.45 -66.32 -1.73
C GLY A 40 21.25 -66.94 -3.11
N PRO A 41 21.70 -68.20 -3.33
CA PRO A 41 21.58 -68.85 -4.63
C PRO A 41 20.12 -68.84 -5.12
N ALA A 42 19.92 -68.52 -6.40
CA ALA A 42 18.59 -68.50 -7.00
C ALA A 42 18.02 -69.94 -7.03
N PRO A 43 16.74 -70.15 -6.67
CA PRO A 43 16.13 -71.48 -6.72
C PRO A 43 16.05 -71.95 -8.18
N ALA A 44 16.60 -73.14 -8.46
CA ALA A 44 16.85 -73.62 -9.82
C ALA A 44 15.59 -73.91 -10.66
N ASN A 45 14.39 -73.99 -10.06
CA ASN A 45 13.14 -74.41 -10.71
C ASN A 45 11.98 -73.40 -10.53
N GLU A 46 12.23 -72.09 -10.56
CA GLU A 46 11.15 -71.09 -10.44
C GLU A 46 10.37 -70.89 -11.75
N THR A 47 9.05 -70.64 -11.64
CA THR A 47 8.23 -70.25 -12.79
C THR A 47 8.58 -68.82 -13.24
N PRO A 48 8.44 -68.47 -14.54
CA PRO A 48 8.77 -67.12 -15.03
C PRO A 48 8.03 -65.99 -14.28
N GLN A 49 6.79 -66.24 -13.86
CA GLN A 49 5.97 -65.27 -13.12
C GLN A 49 6.51 -65.04 -11.70
N GLN A 50 6.99 -66.09 -11.04
CA GLN A 50 7.58 -66.04 -9.70
C GLN A 50 8.95 -65.33 -9.70
N LYS A 51 9.71 -65.46 -10.79
CA LYS A 51 10.95 -64.69 -11.00
C LYS A 51 10.67 -63.19 -11.07
N ILE A 52 9.66 -62.78 -11.81
CA ILE A 52 9.29 -61.36 -11.97
C ILE A 52 8.81 -60.77 -10.63
N SER A 53 8.01 -61.51 -9.86
CA SER A 53 7.54 -61.03 -8.56
C SER A 53 8.70 -60.85 -7.56
N ARG A 54 9.66 -61.78 -7.53
CA ARG A 54 10.88 -61.65 -6.72
C ARG A 54 11.73 -60.46 -7.15
N LEU A 55 11.97 -60.30 -8.46
CA LEU A 55 12.75 -59.17 -8.98
C LEU A 55 12.06 -57.83 -8.70
N ARG A 56 10.73 -57.77 -8.78
CA ARG A 56 9.96 -56.57 -8.43
C ARG A 56 10.05 -56.27 -6.93
N ALA A 57 9.96 -57.29 -6.07
CA ALA A 57 10.13 -57.13 -4.63
C ALA A 57 11.56 -56.69 -4.27
N ALA A 58 12.58 -57.27 -4.90
CA ALA A 58 13.97 -56.87 -4.73
C ALA A 58 14.23 -55.44 -5.22
N ALA A 59 13.64 -55.04 -6.35
CA ALA A 59 13.73 -53.67 -6.85
C ALA A 59 12.99 -52.67 -5.94
N ALA A 60 11.84 -53.04 -5.37
CA ALA A 60 11.12 -52.19 -4.42
C ALA A 60 11.89 -52.04 -3.10
N ALA A 61 12.51 -53.12 -2.60
CA ALA A 61 13.37 -53.08 -1.43
C ALA A 61 14.65 -52.26 -1.69
N ALA A 62 15.26 -52.37 -2.89
CA ALA A 62 16.40 -51.56 -3.29
C ALA A 62 16.04 -50.06 -3.32
N LYS A 63 14.88 -49.70 -3.90
CA LYS A 63 14.37 -48.32 -3.87
C LYS A 63 14.14 -47.81 -2.44
N ALA A 64 13.54 -48.62 -1.57
CA ALA A 64 13.37 -48.25 -0.17
C ALA A 64 14.70 -48.09 0.57
N SER A 65 15.72 -48.89 0.21
CA SER A 65 17.06 -48.82 0.78
C SER A 65 17.89 -47.64 0.24
N SER A 66 17.69 -47.24 -1.02
CA SER A 66 18.29 -46.02 -1.58
C SER A 66 17.66 -44.75 -1.03
N LEU A 67 16.43 -44.85 -0.48
CA LEU A 67 15.78 -43.81 0.31
C LEU A 67 16.21 -43.82 1.79
N LYS A 68 17.13 -44.69 2.22
CA LYS A 68 17.74 -44.55 3.56
C LYS A 68 18.67 -43.35 3.54
N GLU A 69 18.07 -42.17 3.69
CA GLU A 69 18.76 -40.90 3.90
C GLU A 69 19.81 -41.08 5.00
N THR A 70 21.03 -40.62 4.73
CA THR A 70 22.07 -40.57 5.77
C THR A 70 21.58 -39.68 6.91
N PRO A 71 21.94 -39.96 8.18
CA PRO A 71 21.48 -39.14 9.31
C PRO A 71 21.85 -37.66 9.16
N PHE A 72 22.92 -37.37 8.41
CA PHE A 72 23.33 -36.03 8.02
C PHE A 72 22.36 -35.37 7.02
N ASP A 73 21.90 -36.08 6.01
CA ASP A 73 20.93 -35.55 5.05
C ASP A 73 19.61 -35.17 5.75
N ARG A 74 19.21 -35.97 6.75
CA ARG A 74 18.06 -35.67 7.60
C ARG A 74 18.23 -34.38 8.42
N THR A 75 19.40 -34.16 9.01
CA THR A 75 19.65 -32.93 9.79
C THR A 75 19.73 -31.70 8.89
N VAL A 76 20.31 -31.80 7.69
CA VAL A 76 20.34 -30.71 6.71
C VAL A 76 18.93 -30.33 6.27
N ARG A 77 18.06 -31.30 6.00
CA ARG A 77 16.65 -31.04 5.63
C ARG A 77 15.89 -30.30 6.73
N ILE A 78 16.05 -30.73 7.99
CA ILE A 78 15.43 -30.08 9.15
C ILE A 78 16.02 -28.68 9.36
N GLY A 79 17.33 -28.53 9.21
CA GLY A 79 18.05 -27.27 9.35
C GLY A 79 17.59 -26.22 8.34
N ARG A 80 17.35 -26.61 7.08
CA ARG A 80 16.83 -25.71 6.05
C ARG A 80 15.44 -25.17 6.42
N ALA A 81 14.53 -26.05 6.83
CA ALA A 81 13.19 -25.64 7.25
C ALA A 81 13.23 -24.71 8.49
N TRP A 82 14.15 -24.96 9.42
CA TRP A 82 14.35 -24.12 10.60
C TRP A 82 14.96 -22.77 10.27
N ALA A 83 15.92 -22.71 9.34
CA ALA A 83 16.51 -21.45 8.88
C ALA A 83 15.46 -20.56 8.22
N ASP A 84 14.60 -21.12 7.37
CA ASP A 84 13.50 -20.39 6.74
C ASP A 84 12.47 -19.91 7.78
N ARG A 85 12.19 -20.72 8.81
CA ARG A 85 11.32 -20.35 9.93
C ARG A 85 11.91 -19.22 10.76
N ALA A 86 13.20 -19.29 11.07
CA ALA A 86 13.92 -18.29 11.84
C ALA A 86 14.00 -16.95 11.09
N HIS A 87 14.30 -16.97 9.78
CA HIS A 87 14.27 -15.75 8.97
C HIS A 87 12.88 -15.09 9.00
N ARG A 88 11.81 -15.86 8.83
CA ARG A 88 10.45 -15.31 8.87
C ARG A 88 10.09 -14.77 10.25
N ALA A 89 10.47 -15.47 11.32
CA ALA A 89 10.27 -15.00 12.68
C ALA A 89 10.97 -13.67 12.95
N THR A 90 12.24 -13.54 12.54
CA THR A 90 13.00 -12.29 12.67
C THR A 90 12.39 -11.17 11.83
N ALA A 91 12.00 -11.44 10.58
CA ALA A 91 11.37 -10.44 9.72
C ALA A 91 10.07 -9.91 10.35
N TYR A 92 9.17 -10.79 10.80
CA TYR A 92 7.94 -10.38 11.47
C TYR A 92 8.20 -9.72 12.83
N GLY A 93 9.23 -10.14 13.55
CA GLY A 93 9.67 -9.51 14.79
C GLY A 93 10.13 -8.07 14.57
N LEU A 94 10.95 -7.81 13.55
CA LEU A 94 11.39 -6.46 13.20
C LEU A 94 10.21 -5.58 12.78
N ILE A 95 9.30 -6.09 11.96
CA ILE A 95 8.09 -5.36 11.57
C ILE A 95 7.26 -5.02 12.81
N GLY A 96 7.00 -6.00 13.68
CA GLY A 96 6.26 -5.77 14.92
C GLY A 96 6.93 -4.73 15.82
N LEU A 97 8.25 -4.82 16.00
CA LEU A 97 9.04 -3.88 16.80
C LEU A 97 8.95 -2.45 16.23
N THR A 98 9.04 -2.28 14.91
CA THR A 98 8.91 -0.95 14.29
C THR A 98 7.53 -0.34 14.48
N VAL A 99 6.46 -1.14 14.42
CA VAL A 99 5.09 -0.66 14.66
C VAL A 99 4.91 -0.23 16.10
N VAL A 100 5.37 -1.04 17.07
CA VAL A 100 5.29 -0.68 18.50
C VAL A 100 6.12 0.58 18.79
N SER A 101 7.33 0.66 18.23
CA SER A 101 8.19 1.85 18.34
C SER A 101 7.51 3.10 17.79
N ALA A 102 6.87 3.00 16.61
CA ALA A 102 6.14 4.11 16.01
C ALA A 102 4.93 4.53 16.85
N MET A 103 4.21 3.59 17.47
CA MET A 103 3.10 3.91 18.36
C MET A 103 3.57 4.66 19.61
N VAL A 104 4.64 4.20 20.25
CA VAL A 104 5.22 4.86 21.44
C VAL A 104 5.73 6.26 21.08
N PHE A 105 6.45 6.39 19.95
CA PHE A 105 6.89 7.68 19.46
C PHE A 105 5.72 8.62 19.16
N GLY A 106 4.67 8.12 18.49
CA GLY A 106 3.48 8.90 18.16
C GLY A 106 2.77 9.42 19.41
N ALA A 107 2.67 8.60 20.46
CA ALA A 107 2.11 9.01 21.75
C ALA A 107 2.94 10.13 22.40
N GLY A 108 4.28 9.98 22.45
CA GLY A 108 5.16 11.00 23.02
C GLY A 108 5.16 12.31 22.23
N ALA A 109 5.18 12.23 20.89
CA ALA A 109 5.09 13.39 20.03
C ALA A 109 3.74 14.13 20.19
N ALA A 110 2.63 13.39 20.24
CA ALA A 110 1.31 13.97 20.46
C ALA A 110 1.20 14.66 21.83
N ASP A 111 1.72 14.03 22.88
CA ASP A 111 1.71 14.60 24.23
C ASP A 111 2.48 15.93 24.29
N MET A 112 3.70 15.96 23.73
CA MET A 112 4.51 17.18 23.64
C MET A 112 3.81 18.29 22.84
N ILE A 113 3.15 17.95 21.73
CA ILE A 113 2.43 18.93 20.91
C ILE A 113 1.25 19.54 21.69
N ILE A 114 0.47 18.72 22.39
CA ILE A 114 -0.69 19.19 23.18
C ILE A 114 -0.22 20.08 24.32
N HIS A 115 0.82 19.66 25.04
CA HIS A 115 1.39 20.45 26.13
C HIS A 115 1.93 21.79 25.63
N ASN A 116 2.70 21.78 24.54
CA ASN A 116 3.24 23.02 23.96
C ASN A 116 2.15 23.93 23.41
N ARG A 117 1.06 23.38 22.86
CA ARG A 117 -0.11 24.15 22.46
C ARG A 117 -0.75 24.86 23.65
N ARG A 118 -0.95 24.17 24.78
CA ARG A 118 -1.53 24.77 25.98
C ARG A 118 -0.67 25.93 26.50
N ARG A 119 0.63 25.70 26.65
CA ARG A 119 1.58 26.73 27.09
C ARG A 119 1.64 27.94 26.15
N ARG A 120 1.64 27.70 24.83
CA ARG A 120 1.56 28.79 23.84
C ARG A 120 0.23 29.53 23.92
N ASN A 121 -0.88 28.83 24.16
CA ASN A 121 -2.19 29.47 24.26
C ASN A 121 -2.28 30.39 25.49
N GLU A 122 -1.75 29.96 26.64
CA GLU A 122 -1.68 30.78 27.85
C GLU A 122 -0.85 32.04 27.61
N PHE A 123 0.35 31.89 27.04
CA PHE A 123 1.21 33.02 26.69
C PHE A 123 0.55 33.99 25.70
N MET A 124 -0.13 33.47 24.68
CA MET A 124 -0.87 34.30 23.72
C MET A 124 -2.08 34.97 24.37
N ALA A 125 -2.75 34.34 25.33
CA ALA A 125 -3.84 34.94 26.08
C ALA A 125 -3.35 36.11 26.94
N GLU A 126 -2.20 35.94 27.62
CA GLU A 126 -1.57 37.02 28.38
C GLU A 126 -1.14 38.18 27.49
N GLN A 127 -0.52 37.91 26.34
CA GLN A 127 -0.16 38.96 25.39
C GLN A 127 -1.38 39.72 24.87
N ARG A 128 -2.47 39.01 24.52
CA ARG A 128 -3.72 39.64 24.09
C ARG A 128 -4.33 40.50 25.19
N ALA A 129 -4.27 40.06 26.44
CA ALA A 129 -4.76 40.84 27.57
C ALA A 129 -3.93 42.12 27.79
N LYS A 130 -2.61 42.06 27.63
CA LYS A 130 -1.72 43.23 27.67
C LYS A 130 -2.01 44.19 26.51
N SER A 131 -2.07 43.69 25.28
CA SER A 131 -2.37 44.50 24.11
C SER A 131 -3.75 45.14 24.17
N ALA A 132 -4.75 44.44 24.73
CA ALA A 132 -6.09 45.00 24.92
C ALA A 132 -6.11 46.17 25.91
N LYS A 133 -5.30 46.11 26.98
CA LYS A 133 -5.14 47.21 27.93
C LYS A 133 -4.48 48.43 27.27
N GLU A 134 -3.39 48.20 26.54
CA GLU A 134 -2.69 49.26 25.79
C GLU A 134 -3.60 49.94 24.76
N LEU A 135 -4.42 49.15 24.05
CA LEU A 135 -5.41 49.69 23.11
C LEU A 135 -6.52 50.49 23.82
N GLY A 136 -6.96 50.06 24.99
CA GLY A 136 -7.93 50.80 25.80
C GLY A 136 -7.36 52.14 26.27
N GLU A 137 -6.13 52.16 26.75
CA GLU A 137 -5.42 53.38 27.17
C GLU A 137 -5.20 54.33 25.99
N ALA A 138 -4.81 53.81 24.82
CA ALA A 138 -4.65 54.59 23.60
C ALA A 138 -5.98 55.24 23.16
N LYS A 139 -7.10 54.50 23.23
CA LYS A 139 -8.43 55.01 22.89
C LYS A 139 -8.85 56.12 23.85
N LEU A 140 -8.68 55.93 25.16
CA LEU A 140 -8.97 56.96 26.16
C LEU A 140 -8.12 58.22 25.98
N ALA A 141 -6.84 58.08 25.65
CA ALA A 141 -5.96 59.22 25.39
C ALA A 141 -6.34 59.97 24.10
N LEU A 142 -6.81 59.25 23.08
CA LEU A 142 -7.32 59.81 21.84
C LEU A 142 -8.58 60.63 22.08
N ASP A 143 -9.54 60.08 22.83
CA ASP A 143 -10.78 60.76 23.19
C ASP A 143 -10.53 62.00 24.05
N ALA A 144 -9.53 61.95 24.94
CA ALA A 144 -9.06 63.08 25.72
C ALA A 144 -8.22 64.10 24.93
N GLY A 145 -7.97 63.88 23.62
CA GLY A 145 -7.23 64.78 22.75
C GLY A 145 -5.72 64.89 23.04
N ARG A 146 -5.16 63.96 23.84
CA ARG A 146 -3.76 63.96 24.29
C ARG A 146 -2.99 62.70 23.88
N ALA A 147 -3.47 62.00 22.84
CA ALA A 147 -2.85 60.78 22.35
C ALA A 147 -1.43 61.04 21.82
N THR A 148 -0.52 60.12 22.14
CA THR A 148 0.81 60.11 21.52
C THR A 148 0.74 59.56 20.10
N GLU A 149 1.71 59.90 19.26
CA GLU A 149 1.78 59.41 17.87
C GLU A 149 1.79 57.88 17.79
N ASP A 150 2.51 57.23 18.72
CA ASP A 150 2.54 55.77 18.85
C ASP A 150 1.17 55.17 19.17
N GLN A 151 0.35 55.83 20.01
CA GLN A 151 -0.99 55.38 20.35
C GLN A 151 -1.95 55.50 19.16
N VAL A 152 -1.85 56.58 18.39
CA VAL A 152 -2.64 56.78 17.16
C VAL A 152 -2.27 55.71 16.12
N LEU A 153 -0.98 55.45 15.95
CA LEU A 153 -0.48 54.44 15.02
C LEU A 153 -0.88 53.02 15.44
N LEU A 154 -0.90 52.71 16.74
CA LEU A 154 -1.40 51.45 17.27
C LEU A 154 -2.88 51.23 16.91
N ILE A 155 -3.73 52.25 17.08
CA ILE A 155 -5.15 52.19 16.74
C ILE A 155 -5.35 51.99 15.23
N ASN A 156 -4.59 52.69 14.40
CA ASN A 156 -4.67 52.54 12.95
C ASN A 156 -4.24 51.15 12.48
N ARG A 157 -3.20 50.57 13.10
CA ARG A 157 -2.79 49.18 12.85
C ARG A 157 -3.87 48.18 13.24
N GLU A 158 -4.55 48.39 14.37
CA GLU A 158 -5.68 47.54 14.80
C GLU A 158 -6.84 47.60 13.77
N ARG A 159 -7.22 48.80 13.33
CA ARG A 159 -8.27 48.99 12.30
C ARG A 159 -7.91 48.31 10.98
N ALA A 160 -6.69 48.53 10.49
CA ALA A 160 -6.22 47.89 9.26
C ALA A 160 -6.14 46.35 9.39
N ALA A 161 -5.78 45.84 10.57
CA ALA A 161 -5.77 44.41 10.84
C ALA A 161 -7.19 43.82 10.83
N MET A 162 -8.18 44.53 11.39
CA MET A 162 -9.58 44.11 11.39
C MET A 162 -10.16 44.03 9.99
N GLU A 163 -9.95 45.06 9.16
CA GLU A 163 -10.37 45.09 7.75
C GLU A 163 -9.71 43.93 6.96
N ALA A 164 -8.43 43.67 7.22
CA ALA A 164 -7.73 42.55 6.62
C ALA A 164 -8.27 41.18 7.08
N GLU A 165 -8.75 41.04 8.32
CA GLU A 165 -9.40 39.82 8.80
C GLU A 165 -10.75 39.59 8.15
N GLU A 166 -11.55 40.64 7.98
CA GLU A 166 -12.82 40.58 7.25
C GLU A 166 -12.61 40.16 5.78
N ALA A 167 -11.59 40.74 5.13
CA ALA A 167 -11.16 40.33 3.80
C ALA A 167 -10.61 38.90 3.75
N LYS A 168 -10.07 38.36 4.85
CA LYS A 168 -9.63 36.95 4.92
C LYS A 168 -10.80 35.99 5.18
N ARG A 169 -11.80 36.39 5.96
CA ARG A 169 -13.01 35.58 6.22
C ARG A 169 -13.86 35.40 4.96
N SER A 170 -13.88 36.41 4.07
CA SER A 170 -14.54 36.32 2.77
C SER A 170 -13.75 35.51 1.72
N ARG A 171 -12.49 35.16 1.99
CA ARG A 171 -11.66 34.36 1.07
C ARG A 171 -11.81 32.86 1.33
N PRO A 172 -11.77 32.01 0.29
CA PRO A 172 -11.78 30.56 0.46
C PRO A 172 -10.55 30.10 1.26
N GLY A 173 -10.79 29.24 2.26
CA GLY A 173 -9.77 28.68 3.13
C GLY A 173 -8.65 27.96 2.35
N VAL A 174 -7.46 27.89 2.94
CA VAL A 174 -6.26 27.30 2.28
C VAL A 174 -6.54 25.89 1.77
N PHE A 175 -7.29 25.09 2.54
CA PHE A 175 -7.73 23.76 2.15
C PHE A 175 -8.61 23.76 0.89
N LYS A 176 -9.60 24.67 0.78
CA LYS A 176 -10.43 24.79 -0.43
C LYS A 176 -9.62 25.27 -1.64
N ARG A 177 -8.58 26.07 -1.43
CA ARG A 177 -7.67 26.51 -2.51
C ARG A 177 -6.77 25.37 -3.00
N THR A 178 -6.23 24.56 -2.11
CA THR A 178 -5.38 23.43 -2.49
C THR A 178 -6.19 22.27 -3.08
N THR A 179 -7.36 21.96 -2.51
CA THR A 179 -8.26 20.95 -3.09
C THR A 179 -8.88 21.45 -4.40
N GLY A 180 -9.23 22.73 -4.50
CA GLY A 180 -9.69 23.34 -5.76
C GLY A 180 -8.60 23.33 -6.85
N TRP A 181 -7.33 23.49 -6.48
CA TRP A 181 -6.22 23.35 -7.44
C TRP A 181 -5.99 21.90 -7.88
N LEU A 182 -6.09 20.93 -6.96
CA LEU A 182 -5.88 19.50 -7.25
C LEU A 182 -7.07 18.83 -7.97
N PHE A 183 -8.31 19.23 -7.64
CA PHE A 183 -9.53 18.64 -8.18
C PHE A 183 -10.26 19.53 -9.19
N GLY A 184 -9.87 20.81 -9.33
CA GLY A 184 -10.47 21.72 -10.30
C GLY A 184 -10.19 21.33 -11.75
N GLY A 185 -9.11 20.58 -12.01
CA GLY A 185 -8.86 19.98 -13.32
C GLY A 185 -9.95 18.98 -13.72
N LEU A 186 -10.35 18.11 -12.79
CA LEU A 186 -11.33 17.04 -13.03
C LEU A 186 -12.75 17.57 -13.22
N SER A 187 -13.18 18.55 -12.42
CA SER A 187 -14.53 19.14 -12.55
C SER A 187 -14.69 19.97 -13.82
N THR A 188 -13.62 20.62 -14.29
CA THR A 188 -13.64 21.38 -15.54
C THR A 188 -13.65 20.45 -16.76
N GLU A 189 -13.03 19.26 -16.66
CA GLU A 189 -13.06 18.23 -17.70
C GLU A 189 -14.40 17.49 -17.78
N GLU A 190 -15.07 17.18 -16.66
CA GLU A 190 -16.44 16.64 -16.69
C GLU A 190 -17.45 17.64 -17.26
N GLN A 191 -17.30 18.94 -16.99
CA GLN A 191 -18.19 19.96 -17.55
C GLN A 191 -17.95 20.21 -19.05
N LYS A 192 -16.71 19.99 -19.53
CA LYS A 192 -16.36 20.04 -20.96
C LYS A 192 -16.70 18.74 -21.70
N GLY A 193 -16.63 17.58 -21.02
CA GLY A 193 -17.00 16.27 -21.54
C GLY A 193 -18.51 15.97 -21.52
N GLY A 194 -19.25 16.55 -20.57
CA GLY A 194 -20.72 16.41 -20.47
C GLY A 194 -21.51 17.12 -21.56
N ARG A 195 -20.88 18.08 -22.28
CA ARG A 195 -21.47 18.75 -23.45
C ARG A 195 -21.37 17.94 -24.75
N LEU A 196 -20.62 16.84 -24.78
CA LEU A 196 -20.56 15.94 -25.94
C LEU A 196 -21.66 14.86 -25.91
N GLY A 197 -22.28 14.62 -24.75
CA GLY A 197 -23.37 13.64 -24.59
C GLY A 197 -24.79 14.21 -24.67
N SER A 198 -24.95 15.53 -24.71
CA SER A 198 -26.26 16.20 -24.77
C SER A 198 -26.76 16.49 -26.20
N GLY A 199 -26.00 16.08 -27.23
CA GLY A 199 -26.38 16.26 -28.64
C GLY A 199 -27.21 15.11 -29.24
N THR A 200 -27.42 14.01 -28.50
CA THR A 200 -28.09 12.79 -29.00
C THR A 200 -29.37 12.43 -28.25
N ARG A 201 -29.95 13.38 -27.50
CA ARG A 201 -31.18 13.15 -26.73
C ARG A 201 -32.37 14.04 -27.14
N GLU A 202 -32.29 14.74 -28.27
CA GLU A 202 -33.39 15.59 -28.77
C GLU A 202 -34.20 15.01 -29.94
N VAL A 203 -33.91 13.81 -30.44
CA VAL A 203 -34.62 13.23 -31.61
C VAL A 203 -35.64 12.15 -31.24
N SER A 204 -35.71 11.70 -29.99
CA SER A 204 -36.57 10.57 -29.60
C SER A 204 -37.52 10.91 -28.46
N LYS A 205 -38.33 11.96 -28.61
CA LYS A 205 -39.61 12.06 -27.88
C LYS A 205 -40.59 13.03 -28.54
N VAL A 206 -40.92 12.78 -29.80
CA VAL A 206 -42.15 13.28 -30.42
C VAL A 206 -43.10 12.09 -30.55
N GLY A 207 -44.25 12.14 -29.88
CA GLY A 207 -45.42 11.31 -30.22
C GLY A 207 -46.00 10.42 -29.11
N SER A 208 -46.62 11.02 -28.09
CA SER A 208 -47.80 10.54 -27.32
C SER A 208 -47.86 11.35 -26.01
N GLY A 209 -48.85 12.12 -25.62
CA GLY A 209 -50.22 12.41 -26.03
C GLY A 209 -50.90 12.97 -24.77
N GLU A 210 -51.62 14.09 -24.90
CA GLU A 210 -52.67 14.63 -23.99
C GLU A 210 -52.27 14.98 -22.52
N GLU A 211 -52.19 16.25 -22.12
CA GLU A 211 -53.23 17.22 -21.72
C GLU A 211 -53.35 17.38 -20.18
N LEU A 212 -53.84 18.55 -19.77
CA LEU A 212 -54.08 19.13 -18.42
C LEU A 212 -52.87 19.70 -17.66
N LEU A 213 -52.62 21.04 -17.66
CA LEU A 213 -53.34 22.19 -17.04
C LEU A 213 -53.10 22.37 -15.53
N GLY A 214 -52.74 23.61 -15.17
CA GLY A 214 -52.63 24.13 -13.79
C GLY A 214 -51.38 25.01 -13.63
N GLU A 215 -51.35 26.24 -14.19
CA GLU A 215 -51.82 27.50 -13.55
C GLU A 215 -50.86 27.93 -12.41
N LYS A 216 -49.99 28.95 -12.59
CA LYS A 216 -50.18 30.38 -12.19
C LYS A 216 -50.50 30.50 -10.68
N GLU A 217 -49.89 31.32 -9.85
CA GLU A 217 -49.32 32.68 -9.88
C GLU A 217 -48.46 32.82 -8.60
N ASP A 218 -47.30 33.47 -8.59
CA ASP A 218 -47.03 34.92 -8.56
C ASP A 218 -47.47 35.67 -7.27
N LYS A 219 -46.53 36.51 -6.79
CA LYS A 219 -46.61 37.57 -5.74
C LYS A 219 -46.50 37.11 -4.28
N GLY A 220 -45.71 37.72 -3.40
CA GLY A 220 -44.96 38.98 -3.45
C GLY A 220 -45.05 39.68 -2.08
N CYS A 221 -43.89 40.15 -1.58
CA CYS A 221 -43.68 41.29 -0.67
C CYS A 221 -44.27 41.34 0.77
N GLY A 222 -43.38 41.76 1.69
CA GLY A 222 -43.65 42.59 2.88
C GLY A 222 -44.09 41.82 4.12
N GLY A 223 -43.55 41.99 5.32
CA GLY A 223 -42.89 43.15 5.91
C GLY A 223 -43.68 43.57 7.16
N GLU A 224 -42.99 43.70 8.30
CA GLU A 224 -43.45 44.29 9.58
C GLU A 224 -44.58 43.52 10.30
N GLY A 225 -44.71 43.42 11.62
CA GLY A 225 -44.11 44.08 12.78
C GLY A 225 -45.10 43.92 13.95
N GLY A 226 -44.60 43.88 15.18
CA GLY A 226 -45.37 44.37 16.35
C GLY A 226 -46.30 43.43 17.12
N SER A 227 -45.88 43.14 18.35
CA SER A 227 -46.67 43.10 19.61
C SER A 227 -47.95 42.26 19.74
N LYS A 228 -47.90 41.31 20.67
CA LYS A 228 -48.57 41.43 21.98
C LYS A 228 -47.90 40.53 23.02
#